data_AF-A0A949YTY6-F1
#
_entry.id   AF-A0A949YTY6-F1
#
_cell.length_a   1.000
_cell.length_b   1.000
_cell.length_c   1.000
_cell.angle_alpha   90.00
_cell.angle_beta   90.00
_cell.angle_gamma   90.00
#
_symmetry.space_group_name_H-M   'P 1'
#
loop_
_entity.id
_entity.type
_entity.pdbx_description
1 polymer ?
#
loop_
_entity_poly.entity_id
_entity_poly.type
_entity_poly.pdbx_seq_one_letter_code
_entity_poly.pdbx_strand_id
1 'polypeptide(L)' 'AGWFFTNALPERLVGPGLNARSNEIAIETLELSHEGLLRLPVANLPQSV' A
#
# COMPACT_ATOMS: atom_id res chain seq x y z
N ALA A 1 -10.70 -9.08 -8.45
CA ALA A 1 -9.98 -8.32 -9.50
C ALA A 1 -8.76 -7.71 -8.86
N GLY A 2 -7.63 -7.62 -9.58
CA GLY A 2 -6.40 -7.02 -9.04
C GLY A 2 -6.05 -5.72 -9.75
N TRP A 3 -5.34 -4.87 -9.04
CA TRP A 3 -4.88 -3.59 -9.52
C TRP A 3 -3.36 -3.52 -9.33
N PHE A 4 -2.66 -3.04 -10.36
CA PHE A 4 -1.21 -2.91 -10.35
C PHE A 4 -0.83 -1.49 -10.72
N PHE A 5 0.05 -0.90 -9.92
CA PHE A 5 0.63 0.40 -10.21
C PHE A 5 1.89 0.23 -11.07
N THR A 6 2.13 1.16 -11.98
CA THR A 6 3.38 1.23 -12.75
C THR A 6 4.22 2.42 -12.28
N ASN A 7 5.53 2.22 -12.14
CA ASN A 7 6.48 3.25 -11.67
C ASN A 7 6.01 3.94 -10.38
N ALA A 8 5.57 3.16 -9.39
CA ALA A 8 5.16 3.69 -8.10
C ALA A 8 6.39 4.00 -7.23
N LEU A 9 6.45 5.20 -6.68
CA LEU A 9 7.51 5.66 -5.80
C LEU A 9 6.92 6.13 -4.46
N PRO A 10 7.64 5.93 -3.33
CA PRO A 10 7.26 6.49 -2.05
C PRO A 10 7.18 8.02 -2.13
N GLU A 11 6.01 8.56 -1.82
CA GLU A 11 5.81 10.01 -1.70
C GLU A 11 5.90 10.45 -0.24
N ARG A 12 5.34 9.67 0.68
CA ARG A 12 5.31 10.01 2.10
C ARG A 12 5.23 8.78 2.98
N LEU A 13 5.96 8.83 4.09
CA LEU A 13 5.90 7.84 5.16
C LEU A 13 5.56 8.54 6.47
N VAL A 14 4.51 8.08 7.14
CA VAL A 14 4.17 8.49 8.50
C VAL A 14 4.19 7.27 9.40
N GLY A 15 5.14 7.26 10.33
CA GLY A 15 5.24 6.23 11.35
C GLY A 15 4.09 6.30 12.36
N PRO A 16 3.94 5.25 13.18
CA PRO A 16 2.87 5.17 14.17
C PRO A 16 3.01 6.23 15.26
N GLY A 17 1.88 6.80 15.66
CA GLY A 17 1.81 7.65 16.85
C GLY A 17 2.00 6.81 18.11
N LEU A 18 3.05 7.07 18.87
CA LEU A 18 3.29 6.38 20.13
C LEU A 18 2.57 7.11 21.27
N ASN A 19 1.60 6.43 21.88
CA ASN A 19 0.92 6.95 23.05
C ASN A 19 0.86 5.89 24.17
N ALA A 20 1.08 6.33 25.40
CA ALA A 20 1.09 5.46 26.59
C ALA A 20 -0.25 5.49 27.35
N ARG A 21 -1.29 6.11 26.78
CA ARG A 21 -2.60 6.31 27.43
C ARG A 21 -3.63 5.30 26.98
N SER A 22 -3.41 4.66 25.83
CA SER A 22 -4.36 3.75 25.21
C SER A 22 -3.63 2.54 24.62
N ASN A 23 -4.37 1.46 24.39
CA ASN A 23 -3.88 0.24 23.76
C ASN A 23 -4.32 0.21 22.29
N GLU A 24 -3.88 1.20 21.53
CA GLU A 24 -4.17 1.31 20.09
C GLU A 24 -3.15 0.50 19.29
N ILE A 25 -3.57 -0.02 18.13
CA ILE A 25 -2.66 -0.67 17.19
C ILE A 25 -1.77 0.41 16.56
N ALA A 26 -0.46 0.21 16.62
CA ALA A 26 0.49 1.04 15.91
C ALA A 26 0.33 0.83 14.40
N ILE A 27 -0.08 1.89 13.69
CA ILE A 27 -0.26 1.87 12.24
C ILE A 27 0.76 2.82 11.59
N GLU A 28 1.47 2.30 10.61
CA GLU A 28 2.27 3.08 9.67
C GLU A 28 1.47 3.36 8.40
N THR A 29 1.62 4.55 7.82
CA THR A 29 1.01 4.93 6.54
C THR A 29 2.09 5.25 5.52
N LEU A 30 2.10 4.50 4.41
CA LEU A 30 2.92 4.76 3.24
C LEU A 30 2.03 5.22 2.08
N GLU A 31 2.33 6.38 1.53
CA GLU A 31 1.70 6.92 0.34
C GLU A 31 2.63 6.77 -0.86
N LEU A 32 2.05 6.36 -1.98
CA LEU A 32 2.75 6.13 -3.24
C LEU A 32 2.19 7.06 -4.31
N SER A 33 3.08 7.79 -4.95
CA SER A 33 2.81 8.43 -6.24
C SER A 33 3.11 7.43 -7.36
N HIS A 34 2.22 7.26 -8.32
CA HIS A 34 2.38 6.32 -9.42
C HIS A 34 1.97 6.93 -10.77
N GLU A 35 2.57 6.46 -11.86
CA GLU A 35 2.31 7.01 -13.21
C GLU A 35 1.18 6.30 -13.94
N GLY A 36 0.78 5.11 -13.49
CA GLY A 36 -0.25 4.33 -14.17
C GLY A 36 -0.89 3.28 -13.26
N LEU A 37 -2.09 2.86 -13.67
CA LEU A 37 -2.92 1.91 -12.93
C LEU A 37 -3.54 0.91 -13.92
N LEU A 38 -3.22 -0.38 -13.75
CA LEU A 38 -3.72 -1.47 -14.57
C LEU A 38 -4.68 -2.35 -13.76
N ARG A 39 -5.87 -2.60 -14.31
CA ARG A 39 -6.81 -3.58 -13.77
C ARG A 39 -6.64 -4.92 -14.47
N LEU A 40 -6.34 -5.96 -13.71
CA LEU A 40 -6.27 -7.33 -14.21
C LEU A 40 -7.50 -8.15 -13.75
N PRO A 41 -8.08 -8.97 -14.64
CA PRO A 41 -9.05 -9.98 -14.24
C PRO A 41 -8.36 -11.02 -13.34
N VAL A 42 -9.15 -11.67 -12.47
CA VAL A 42 -8.63 -12.62 -11.46
C VAL A 42 -7.81 -13.76 -12.11
N ALA A 43 -8.19 -14.19 -13.30
CA ALA A 43 -7.50 -15.23 -14.06
C ALA A 43 -6.05 -14.87 -14.46
N ASN A 44 -5.70 -13.58 -14.47
CA ASN A 44 -4.40 -13.07 -14.91
C ASN A 44 -3.58 -12.47 -13.76
N LEU A 45 -3.99 -12.68 -12.51
CA LEU A 45 -3.17 -12.28 -11.37
C LEU A 45 -1.96 -13.20 -11.29
N PRO A 46 -0.72 -12.65 -11.20
CA PRO A 46 0.45 -13.47 -10.93
C PRO A 46 0.19 -14.23 -9.62
N GLN A 47 0.08 -15.56 -9.73
CA GLN A 47 -0.02 -16.44 -8.58
C GLN A 47 1.38 -16.45 -7.95
N SER A 48 1.55 -15.79 -6.81
CA SER A 48 2.77 -15.94 -6.02
C SER A 48 2.90 -17.40 -5.62
N VAL A 49 4.02 -18.04 -6.00
CA VAL A 49 4.45 -19.35 -5.49
C VAL A 49 4.77 -19.23 -4.00
#